data_AF-A0A939Y5H2-F1
#
_entry.id   AF-A0A939Y5H2-F1
#
_cell.length_a   1.000
_cell.length_b   1.000
_cell.length_c   1.000
_cell.angle_alpha   90.00
_cell.angle_beta   90.00
_cell.angle_gamma   90.00
#
_symmetry.space_group_name_H-M   'P 1'
#
loop_
_entity.id
_entity.type
_entity.pdbx_description
1 polymer ?
#
loop_
_entity_poly.entity_id
_entity_poly.type
_entity_poly.pdbx_seq_one_letter_code
_entity_poly.pdbx_strand_id
1 'polypeptide(L)'
;MKQEHPLRNFLSNLKWKDSEGKPIASYNQFDSFIKLFCAYKNRTILYRGTKQIKDFKTEITDIPNYARKMFMLGEKSHHYESNTKSLFCIDDISSELFEYIFDKLNKLCKNNFNSEKTRSTVRTFLDNNPIIEKFFLNENADEYKKQKDDFILRIGKQKKQDKIHIKDYYLSLIHTIGKSLSPNSCMISTSEDINVAQKFKNDSVIVSWLPQKERGRQLIKFNNINKVDSLIKRIGLPYYDISPYKEQKEICIKGGLLPHYIIGYSIEEKKSFIVNPYLLTEISSLSEFEIENKIKSIINDGISIDQTKFNDELAKTKYKGGFINIDGFYYDA
;
A
#
# COMPACT_ATOMS: atom_id res chain seq x y z
N MET A 1 22.84 -24.95 -4.57
CA MET A 1 21.60 -24.92 -3.76
C MET A 1 20.69 -23.83 -4.32
N LYS A 2 19.44 -24.13 -4.69
CA LYS A 2 18.48 -23.08 -5.08
C LYS A 2 18.16 -22.27 -3.83
N GLN A 3 18.39 -20.96 -3.88
CA GLN A 3 18.02 -20.06 -2.78
C GLN A 3 16.50 -20.11 -2.59
N GLU A 4 16.07 -20.48 -1.39
CA GLU A 4 14.64 -20.57 -1.07
C GLU A 4 14.01 -19.16 -1.06
N HIS A 5 12.75 -19.07 -1.52
CA HIS A 5 12.06 -17.78 -1.69
C HIS A 5 11.98 -17.02 -0.35
N PRO A 6 12.20 -15.69 -0.31
CA PRO A 6 12.22 -14.92 0.95
C PRO A 6 11.01 -15.12 1.86
N LEU A 7 9.79 -15.18 1.29
CA LEU A 7 8.57 -15.50 2.04
C LEU A 7 8.64 -16.87 2.75
N ARG A 8 9.15 -17.91 2.08
CA ARG A 8 9.24 -19.26 2.68
C ARG A 8 10.24 -19.26 3.84
N ASN A 9 11.40 -18.64 3.65
CA ASN A 9 12.38 -18.46 4.72
C ASN A 9 11.82 -17.67 5.91
N PHE A 10 11.00 -16.66 5.65
CA PHE A 10 10.34 -15.90 6.71
C PHE A 10 9.33 -16.77 7.47
N LEU A 11 8.46 -17.47 6.76
CA LEU A 11 7.39 -18.28 7.35
C LEU A 11 7.88 -19.56 8.03
N SER A 12 8.99 -20.15 7.57
CA SER A 12 9.58 -21.36 8.18
C SER A 12 10.08 -21.14 9.60
N ASN A 13 10.35 -19.88 9.97
CA ASN A 13 10.79 -19.48 11.31
C ASN A 13 9.61 -19.18 12.26
N LEU A 14 8.36 -19.34 11.83
CA LEU A 14 7.16 -18.99 12.59
C LEU A 14 6.22 -20.17 12.77
N LYS A 15 5.53 -20.22 13.91
CA LYS A 15 4.44 -21.18 14.16
C LYS A 15 3.16 -20.69 13.49
N TRP A 16 2.60 -21.46 12.58
CA TRP A 16 1.37 -21.09 11.89
C TRP A 16 0.15 -21.39 12.75
N LYS A 17 -0.73 -20.39 12.84
CA LYS A 17 -1.92 -20.43 13.70
C LYS A 17 -3.16 -19.94 12.95
N ASP A 18 -4.31 -20.41 13.39
CA ASP A 18 -5.62 -19.96 12.93
C ASP A 18 -6.01 -18.62 13.60
N SER A 19 -7.20 -18.12 13.26
CA SER A 19 -7.74 -16.88 13.83
C SER A 19 -8.02 -16.97 15.34
N GLU A 20 -8.07 -18.16 15.93
CA GLU A 20 -8.22 -18.35 17.38
C GLU A 20 -6.87 -18.47 18.10
N GLY A 21 -5.77 -18.37 17.37
CA GLY A 21 -4.41 -18.51 17.91
C GLY A 21 -4.00 -19.96 18.20
N LYS A 22 -4.73 -20.95 17.67
CA LYS A 22 -4.43 -22.38 17.76
C LYS A 22 -3.61 -22.82 16.54
N PRO A 23 -2.82 -23.90 16.62
CA PRO A 23 -2.16 -24.46 15.44
C PRO A 23 -3.16 -24.77 14.33
N ILE A 24 -2.80 -24.47 13.08
CA ILE A 24 -3.69 -24.77 11.94
C ILE A 24 -3.84 -26.28 11.75
N ALA A 25 -5.08 -26.74 11.55
CA ALA A 25 -5.36 -28.15 11.26
C ALA A 25 -4.93 -28.54 9.83
N SER A 26 -5.01 -27.60 8.88
CA SER A 26 -4.68 -27.77 7.46
C SER A 26 -3.22 -27.43 7.15
N TYR A 27 -2.29 -27.87 8.01
CA TYR A 27 -0.87 -27.53 7.90
C TYR A 27 -0.27 -27.92 6.54
N ASN A 28 -0.51 -29.15 6.08
CA ASN A 28 0.04 -29.65 4.82
C ASN A 28 -0.51 -28.88 3.61
N GLN A 29 -1.81 -28.54 3.63
CA GLN A 29 -2.44 -27.76 2.57
C GLN A 29 -1.90 -26.34 2.55
N PHE A 30 -1.71 -25.71 3.70
CA PHE A 30 -1.14 -24.36 3.76
C PHE A 30 0.34 -24.34 3.35
N ASP A 31 1.15 -25.33 3.73
CA ASP A 31 2.53 -25.46 3.25
C ASP A 31 2.57 -25.64 1.72
N SER A 32 1.70 -26.51 1.19
CA SER A 32 1.56 -26.73 -0.25
C SER A 32 1.13 -25.44 -0.97
N PHE A 33 0.18 -24.70 -0.38
CA PHE A 33 -0.23 -23.39 -0.86
C PHE A 33 0.96 -22.43 -0.92
N ILE A 34 1.72 -22.27 0.16
CA ILE A 34 2.87 -21.35 0.20
C ILE A 34 3.95 -21.75 -0.80
N LYS A 35 4.25 -23.05 -0.96
CA LYS A 35 5.20 -23.55 -1.95
C LYS A 35 4.79 -23.17 -3.38
N LEU A 36 3.57 -23.49 -3.76
CA LEU A 36 3.03 -23.23 -5.10
C LEU A 36 2.81 -21.74 -5.34
N PHE A 37 2.32 -21.01 -4.33
CA PHE A 37 2.24 -19.56 -4.33
C PHE A 37 3.62 -19.03 -4.65
N CYS A 38 4.66 -19.25 -3.84
CA CYS A 38 6.02 -18.78 -4.11
C CYS A 38 6.58 -19.16 -5.50
N ALA A 39 6.20 -20.28 -6.09
CA ALA A 39 6.63 -20.68 -7.43
C ALA A 39 5.90 -19.93 -8.56
N TYR A 40 4.67 -19.48 -8.34
CA TYR A 40 3.88 -18.77 -9.34
C TYR A 40 4.47 -17.37 -9.60
N LYS A 41 4.52 -16.93 -10.86
CA LYS A 41 5.22 -15.67 -11.23
C LYS A 41 4.30 -14.45 -11.35
N ASN A 42 2.99 -14.65 -11.51
CA ASN A 42 2.06 -13.56 -11.84
C ASN A 42 1.54 -12.79 -10.62
N ARG A 43 2.45 -12.40 -9.72
CA ARG A 43 2.11 -11.51 -8.60
C ARG A 43 3.36 -10.83 -8.04
N THR A 44 3.13 -9.76 -7.29
CA THR A 44 4.14 -9.15 -6.43
C THR A 44 3.78 -9.41 -4.97
N ILE A 45 4.66 -10.05 -4.21
CA ILE A 45 4.45 -10.22 -2.76
C ILE A 45 4.82 -8.92 -2.06
N LEU A 46 3.96 -8.49 -1.15
CA LEU A 46 4.11 -7.27 -0.38
C LEU A 46 4.18 -7.58 1.11
N TYR A 47 4.96 -6.77 1.81
CA TYR A 47 5.12 -6.82 3.25
C TYR A 47 4.86 -5.44 3.83
N ARG A 48 4.16 -5.41 4.96
CA ARG A 48 3.90 -4.16 5.68
C ARG A 48 4.09 -4.35 7.17
N GLY A 49 5.10 -3.67 7.72
CA GLY A 49 5.18 -3.46 9.16
C GLY A 49 4.13 -2.44 9.56
N THR A 50 3.21 -2.80 10.47
CA THR A 50 2.12 -1.91 10.87
C THR A 50 2.19 -1.51 12.35
N LYS A 51 1.65 -0.31 12.61
CA LYS A 51 1.41 0.28 13.93
C LYS A 51 -0.08 0.56 14.16
N GLN A 52 -0.91 0.25 13.16
CA GLN A 52 -2.34 0.60 13.11
C GLN A 52 -3.24 -0.41 13.83
N ILE A 53 -2.68 -1.31 14.64
CA ILE A 53 -3.47 -2.24 15.46
C ILE A 53 -4.44 -1.48 16.36
N LYS A 54 -4.00 -0.33 16.88
CA LYS A 54 -4.80 0.58 17.70
C LYS A 54 -6.03 1.11 16.96
N ASP A 55 -6.02 1.14 15.63
CA ASP A 55 -7.15 1.62 14.83
C ASP A 55 -8.27 0.59 14.77
N PHE A 56 -7.97 -0.68 14.99
CA PHE A 56 -8.96 -1.72 15.17
C PHE A 56 -9.60 -1.75 16.56
N LYS A 57 -9.26 -0.81 17.47
CA LYS A 57 -9.72 -0.80 18.88
C LYS A 57 -9.55 -2.17 19.55
N THR A 58 -8.37 -2.76 19.41
CA THR A 58 -7.98 -4.06 19.97
C THR A 58 -6.47 -4.09 20.15
N GLU A 59 -5.96 -5.19 20.69
CA GLU A 59 -4.54 -5.43 20.90
C GLU A 59 -4.10 -6.63 20.05
N ILE A 60 -2.81 -6.67 19.67
CA ILE A 60 -2.25 -7.79 18.91
C ILE A 60 -2.27 -9.12 19.69
N THR A 61 -2.40 -9.02 21.01
CA THR A 61 -2.52 -10.14 21.95
C THR A 61 -3.90 -10.81 21.89
N ASP A 62 -4.96 -10.04 21.63
CA ASP A 62 -6.35 -10.47 21.41
C ASP A 62 -6.52 -10.95 19.95
N ILE A 63 -5.88 -12.09 19.66
CA ILE A 63 -5.80 -12.67 18.31
C ILE A 63 -7.19 -12.86 17.69
N PRO A 64 -8.20 -13.45 18.37
CA PRO A 64 -9.52 -13.65 17.76
C PRO A 64 -10.16 -12.36 17.28
N ASN A 65 -10.15 -11.31 18.10
CA ASN A 65 -10.78 -10.05 17.75
C ASN A 65 -10.00 -9.30 16.67
N TYR A 66 -8.67 -9.28 16.76
CA TYR A 66 -7.84 -8.61 15.76
C TYR A 66 -7.88 -9.33 14.41
N ALA A 67 -7.75 -10.66 14.38
CA ALA A 67 -7.85 -11.46 13.17
C ALA A 67 -9.20 -11.24 12.47
N ARG A 68 -10.30 -11.33 13.22
CA ARG A 68 -11.65 -11.10 12.70
C ARG A 68 -11.80 -9.72 12.05
N LYS A 69 -11.30 -8.65 12.68
CA LYS A 69 -11.37 -7.29 12.12
C LYS A 69 -10.42 -7.10 10.93
N MET A 70 -9.17 -7.56 11.03
CA MET A 70 -8.16 -7.45 9.98
C MET A 70 -8.60 -8.18 8.71
N PHE A 71 -9.11 -9.41 8.84
CA PHE A 71 -9.53 -10.22 7.69
C PHE A 71 -10.94 -9.89 7.21
N MET A 72 -11.73 -9.09 7.95
CA MET A 72 -13.00 -8.53 7.45
C MET A 72 -12.80 -7.17 6.77
N LEU A 73 -11.96 -6.29 7.31
CA LEU A 73 -11.89 -4.88 6.90
C LEU A 73 -10.64 -4.53 6.08
N GLY A 74 -9.57 -5.33 6.22
CA GLY A 74 -8.23 -4.97 5.75
C GLY A 74 -7.62 -3.80 6.52
N GLU A 75 -6.42 -3.39 6.13
CA GLU A 75 -5.76 -2.21 6.70
C GLU A 75 -6.06 -0.98 5.82
N LYS A 76 -6.60 0.09 6.42
CA LYS A 76 -7.00 1.30 5.69
C LYS A 76 -5.98 2.42 5.86
N SER A 77 -5.87 3.29 4.87
CA SER A 77 -5.03 4.49 4.96
C SER A 77 -5.56 5.50 5.98
N HIS A 78 -4.69 6.42 6.40
CA HIS A 78 -5.02 7.49 7.36
C HIS A 78 -6.20 8.36 6.93
N HIS A 79 -6.46 8.44 5.62
CA HIS A 79 -7.64 9.09 5.04
C HIS A 79 -8.97 8.60 5.65
N TYR A 80 -9.04 7.33 6.06
CA TYR A 80 -10.23 6.71 6.63
C TYR A 80 -10.27 6.67 8.15
N GLU A 81 -9.35 7.34 8.85
CA GLU A 81 -9.37 7.41 10.31
C GLU A 81 -10.35 8.49 10.82
N SER A 82 -11.00 8.24 11.96
CA SER A 82 -12.04 9.10 12.54
C SER A 82 -11.54 10.49 12.90
N ASN A 83 -10.27 10.61 13.28
CA ASN A 83 -9.68 11.87 13.74
C ASN A 83 -9.12 12.70 12.58
N THR A 84 -9.30 12.23 11.34
CA THR A 84 -8.70 12.80 10.15
C THR A 84 -9.75 13.57 9.36
N LYS A 85 -9.54 14.88 9.15
CA LYS A 85 -10.30 15.67 8.15
C LYS A 85 -9.57 15.61 6.82
N SER A 86 -9.95 14.67 5.97
CA SER A 86 -9.43 14.59 4.60
C SER A 86 -9.86 15.84 3.84
N LEU A 87 -8.89 16.54 3.24
CA LEU A 87 -9.15 17.76 2.47
C LEU A 87 -9.81 17.45 1.11
N PHE A 88 -9.53 16.27 0.55
CA PHE A 88 -9.94 15.86 -0.78
C PHE A 88 -10.43 14.41 -0.74
N CYS A 89 -11.41 14.07 -1.57
CA CYS A 89 -11.87 12.69 -1.75
C CYS A 89 -10.81 11.84 -2.48
N ILE A 90 -10.90 10.52 -2.36
CA ILE A 90 -9.93 9.60 -3.00
C ILE A 90 -9.92 9.68 -4.54
N ASP A 91 -11.03 10.11 -5.15
CA ASP A 91 -11.24 10.26 -6.59
C ASP A 91 -11.10 11.71 -7.09
N ASP A 92 -10.84 12.66 -6.19
CA ASP A 92 -10.70 14.08 -6.53
C ASP A 92 -9.61 14.30 -7.60
N ILE A 93 -9.91 15.13 -8.59
CA ILE A 93 -9.02 15.55 -9.69
C ILE A 93 -9.24 17.02 -10.05
N SER A 94 -9.69 17.81 -9.07
CA SER A 94 -9.93 19.25 -9.17
C SER A 94 -8.61 20.03 -9.31
N SER A 95 -8.69 21.26 -9.79
CA SER A 95 -7.51 22.14 -9.90
C SER A 95 -6.95 22.46 -8.52
N GLU A 96 -7.82 22.64 -7.54
CA GLU A 96 -7.53 22.92 -6.12
C GLU A 96 -6.65 21.83 -5.50
N LEU A 97 -6.91 20.56 -5.84
CA LEU A 97 -6.06 19.44 -5.44
C LEU A 97 -4.66 19.53 -6.07
N PHE A 98 -4.56 19.88 -7.34
CA PHE A 98 -3.26 20.01 -8.02
C PHE A 98 -2.48 21.23 -7.54
N GLU A 99 -3.15 22.32 -7.18
CA GLU A 99 -2.54 23.45 -6.45
C GLU A 99 -1.96 23.00 -5.12
N TYR A 100 -2.72 22.22 -4.34
CA TYR A 100 -2.25 21.65 -3.08
C TYR A 100 -1.01 20.75 -3.28
N ILE A 101 -1.02 19.89 -4.30
CA ILE A 101 0.13 19.04 -4.64
C ILE A 101 1.35 19.90 -4.98
N PHE A 102 1.18 20.92 -5.82
CA PHE A 102 2.26 21.84 -6.19
C PHE A 102 2.87 22.51 -4.95
N ASP A 103 2.03 23.03 -4.06
CA ASP A 103 2.48 23.69 -2.82
C ASP A 103 3.27 22.72 -1.91
N LYS A 104 2.87 21.45 -1.85
CA LYS A 104 3.60 20.42 -1.09
C LYS A 104 4.94 20.07 -1.71
N LEU A 105 5.04 20.03 -3.04
CA LEU A 105 6.30 19.80 -3.75
C LEU A 105 7.25 21.00 -3.65
N ASN A 106 6.73 22.24 -3.65
CA ASN A 106 7.56 23.42 -3.33
C ASN A 106 8.12 23.33 -1.90
N LYS A 107 7.28 22.98 -0.91
CA LYS A 107 7.72 22.79 0.48
C LYS A 107 8.79 21.70 0.62
N LEU A 108 8.64 20.60 -0.12
CA LEU A 108 9.66 19.55 -0.23
C LEU A 108 10.98 20.12 -0.75
N CYS A 109 10.94 20.87 -1.85
CA CYS A 109 12.15 21.43 -2.48
C CYS A 109 12.87 22.45 -1.59
N LYS A 110 12.12 23.21 -0.77
CA LYS A 110 12.71 24.10 0.26
C LYS A 110 13.50 23.36 1.34
N ASN A 111 13.30 22.05 1.47
CA ASN A 111 14.03 21.16 2.38
C ASN A 111 14.04 21.58 3.87
N ASN A 112 13.02 22.30 4.32
CA ASN A 112 12.89 22.81 5.68
C ASN A 112 12.19 21.81 6.62
N PHE A 113 12.70 20.57 6.68
CA PHE A 113 12.17 19.54 7.57
C PHE A 113 12.82 19.59 8.96
N ASN A 114 12.09 19.24 10.02
CA ASN A 114 12.65 19.19 11.37
C ASN A 114 13.71 18.08 11.54
N SER A 115 13.49 16.92 10.90
CA SER A 115 14.38 15.75 10.96
C SER A 115 15.59 15.95 10.05
N GLU A 116 16.80 15.94 10.62
CA GLU A 116 18.05 16.01 9.87
C GLU A 116 18.20 14.86 8.87
N LYS A 117 17.84 13.64 9.29
CA LYS A 117 17.82 12.47 8.40
C LYS A 117 16.93 12.72 7.18
N THR A 118 15.74 13.28 7.39
CA THR A 118 14.83 13.61 6.29
C THR A 118 15.41 14.69 5.40
N ARG A 119 16.03 15.73 5.96
CA ARG A 119 16.69 16.79 5.17
C ARG A 119 17.80 16.24 4.28
N SER A 120 18.64 15.34 4.82
CA SER A 120 19.73 14.71 4.09
C SER A 120 19.22 13.80 2.96
N THR A 121 18.20 12.98 3.24
CA THR A 121 17.55 12.14 2.22
C THR A 121 16.93 12.99 1.12
N VAL A 122 16.17 14.03 1.47
CA VAL A 122 15.52 14.90 0.48
C VAL A 122 16.56 15.67 -0.34
N ARG A 123 17.65 16.16 0.25
CA ARG A 123 18.73 16.78 -0.51
C ARG A 123 19.33 15.81 -1.53
N THR A 124 19.68 14.60 -1.09
CA THR A 124 20.20 13.54 -1.98
C THR A 124 19.21 13.22 -3.10
N PHE A 125 17.91 13.19 -2.79
CA PHE A 125 16.87 13.02 -3.79
C PHE A 125 16.85 14.17 -4.82
N LEU A 126 16.91 15.42 -4.39
CA LEU A 126 16.90 16.58 -5.29
C LEU A 126 18.17 16.64 -6.15
N ASP A 127 19.34 16.33 -5.59
CA ASP A 127 20.61 16.25 -6.32
C ASP A 127 20.54 15.23 -7.47
N ASN A 128 19.89 14.10 -7.23
CA ASN A 128 19.68 13.06 -8.25
C ASN A 128 18.54 13.39 -9.22
N ASN A 129 17.68 14.37 -8.91
CA ASN A 129 16.49 14.70 -9.69
C ASN A 129 16.37 16.23 -9.89
N PRO A 130 17.36 16.88 -10.54
CA PRO A 130 17.41 18.34 -10.62
C PRO A 130 16.21 18.98 -11.34
N ILE A 131 15.51 18.23 -12.19
CA ILE A 131 14.28 18.70 -12.86
C ILE A 131 13.13 18.96 -11.88
N ILE A 132 13.06 18.20 -10.78
CA ILE A 132 12.07 18.41 -9.70
C ILE A 132 12.35 19.73 -9.00
N GLU A 133 13.60 19.91 -8.55
CA GLU A 133 14.03 21.12 -7.85
C GLU A 133 13.84 22.35 -8.73
N LYS A 134 14.34 22.32 -9.98
CA LYS A 134 14.25 23.45 -10.92
C LYS A 134 12.81 23.90 -11.20
N PHE A 135 11.84 22.97 -11.20
CA PHE A 135 10.46 23.29 -11.54
C PHE A 135 9.63 23.71 -10.34
N PHE A 136 9.79 23.06 -9.19
CA PHE A 136 8.96 23.32 -8.01
C PHE A 136 9.58 24.29 -7.02
N LEU A 137 10.89 24.51 -7.03
CA LEU A 137 11.55 25.49 -6.17
C LEU A 137 11.46 26.88 -6.81
N ASN A 138 10.59 27.71 -6.26
CA ASN A 138 10.57 29.14 -6.59
C ASN A 138 10.19 29.96 -5.36
N GLU A 139 10.93 31.05 -5.15
CA GLU A 139 10.72 32.02 -4.08
C GLU A 139 10.20 33.37 -4.62
N ASN A 140 10.34 33.62 -5.92
CA ASN A 140 9.72 34.75 -6.59
C ASN A 140 8.22 34.48 -6.81
N ALA A 141 7.37 35.37 -6.31
CA ALA A 141 5.92 35.18 -6.32
C ALA A 141 5.32 35.08 -7.73
N ASP A 142 5.81 35.86 -8.69
CA ASP A 142 5.29 35.88 -10.06
C ASP A 142 5.68 34.62 -10.82
N GLU A 143 6.94 34.18 -10.68
CA GLU A 143 7.39 32.94 -11.31
C GLU A 143 6.75 31.70 -10.67
N TYR A 144 6.59 31.70 -9.34
CA TYR A 144 5.86 30.67 -8.60
C TYR A 144 4.45 30.47 -9.16
N LYS A 145 3.73 31.58 -9.35
CA LYS A 145 2.38 31.55 -9.91
C LYS A 145 2.39 31.01 -11.34
N LYS A 146 3.29 31.49 -12.19
CA LYS A 146 3.41 31.02 -13.59
C LYS A 146 3.70 29.51 -13.68
N GLN A 147 4.60 28.98 -12.84
CA GLN A 147 4.94 27.55 -12.81
C GLN A 147 3.76 26.71 -12.31
N LYS A 148 3.04 27.19 -11.28
CA LYS A 148 1.83 26.55 -10.77
C LYS A 148 0.73 26.50 -11.84
N ASP A 149 0.47 27.63 -12.51
CA ASP A 149 -0.54 27.72 -13.57
C ASP A 149 -0.18 26.79 -14.75
N ASP A 150 1.09 26.73 -15.14
CA ASP A 150 1.58 25.80 -16.17
C ASP A 150 1.39 24.32 -15.76
N PHE A 151 1.71 23.98 -14.50
CA PHE A 151 1.48 22.64 -13.95
C PHE A 151 0.02 22.23 -14.05
N ILE A 152 -0.89 23.08 -13.58
CA ILE A 152 -2.34 22.83 -13.61
C ILE A 152 -2.86 22.75 -15.03
N LEU A 153 -2.41 23.65 -15.92
CA LEU A 153 -2.82 23.68 -17.32
C LEU A 153 -2.43 22.39 -18.06
N ARG A 154 -1.20 21.91 -17.86
CA ARG A 154 -0.71 20.66 -18.49
C ARG A 154 -1.53 19.46 -18.05
N ILE A 155 -1.89 19.39 -16.76
CA ILE A 155 -2.74 18.33 -16.20
C ILE A 155 -4.18 18.48 -16.71
N GLY A 156 -4.70 19.70 -16.76
CA GLY A 156 -6.05 20.04 -17.22
C GLY A 156 -6.37 19.50 -18.60
N LYS A 157 -5.36 19.48 -19.49
CA LYS A 157 -5.42 18.94 -20.87
C LYS A 157 -5.45 17.41 -20.97
N GLN A 158 -5.20 16.69 -19.88
CA GLN A 158 -5.15 15.22 -19.88
C GLN A 158 -6.54 14.59 -19.70
N LYS A 159 -6.66 13.31 -20.06
CA LYS A 159 -7.89 12.54 -19.83
C LYS A 159 -8.05 12.21 -18.33
N LYS A 160 -9.26 11.88 -17.88
CA LYS A 160 -9.57 11.54 -16.48
C LYS A 160 -8.60 10.52 -15.87
N GLN A 161 -8.31 9.42 -16.59
CA GLN A 161 -7.40 8.37 -16.12
C GLN A 161 -5.96 8.89 -15.93
N ASP A 162 -5.47 9.71 -16.86
CA ASP A 162 -4.15 10.32 -16.77
C ASP A 162 -4.07 11.32 -15.61
N LYS A 163 -5.13 12.13 -15.38
CA LYS A 163 -5.20 13.03 -14.21
C LYS A 163 -5.10 12.26 -12.88
N ILE A 164 -5.82 11.14 -12.78
CA ILE A 164 -5.76 10.27 -11.59
C ILE A 164 -4.35 9.70 -11.42
N HIS A 165 -3.73 9.24 -12.50
CA HIS A 165 -2.37 8.72 -12.48
C HIS A 165 -1.35 9.77 -12.03
N ILE A 166 -1.44 10.98 -12.59
CA ILE A 166 -0.57 12.11 -12.23
C ILE A 166 -0.74 12.47 -10.74
N LYS A 167 -1.98 12.53 -10.26
CA LYS A 167 -2.27 12.73 -8.84
C LYS A 167 -1.59 11.67 -7.99
N ASP A 168 -1.84 10.39 -8.29
CA ASP A 168 -1.37 9.28 -7.47
C ASP A 168 0.17 9.21 -7.48
N TYR A 169 0.81 9.52 -8.62
CA TYR A 169 2.25 9.65 -8.75
C TYR A 169 2.83 10.67 -7.75
N TYR A 170 2.36 11.93 -7.77
CA TYR A 170 2.91 12.95 -6.89
C TYR A 170 2.50 12.77 -5.42
N LEU A 171 1.26 12.38 -5.15
CA LEU A 171 0.82 12.10 -3.77
C LEU A 171 1.63 10.95 -3.14
N SER A 172 2.01 9.96 -3.94
CA SER A 172 2.84 8.86 -3.45
C SER A 172 4.27 9.30 -3.11
N LEU A 173 4.89 10.20 -3.90
CA LEU A 173 6.18 10.81 -3.56
C LEU A 173 6.09 11.61 -2.25
N ILE A 174 5.05 12.43 -2.13
CA ILE A 174 4.80 13.24 -0.92
C ILE A 174 4.59 12.32 0.29
N HIS A 175 3.85 11.21 0.12
CA HIS A 175 3.64 10.20 1.16
C HIS A 175 4.95 9.57 1.63
N THR A 176 5.79 9.11 0.69
CA THR A 176 7.07 8.46 0.96
C THR A 176 8.01 9.34 1.78
N ILE A 177 8.07 10.63 1.50
CA ILE A 177 8.99 11.55 2.21
C ILE A 177 8.58 11.75 3.67
N GLY A 178 7.28 11.76 3.94
CA GLY A 178 6.78 11.55 5.31
C GLY A 178 5.51 12.31 5.66
N LYS A 179 5.00 11.97 6.85
CA LYS A 179 3.73 12.45 7.41
C LYS A 179 3.63 13.97 7.57
N SER A 180 4.74 14.70 7.69
CA SER A 180 4.73 16.17 7.79
C SER A 180 4.17 16.83 6.53
N LEU A 181 4.34 16.21 5.36
CA LEU A 181 3.78 16.73 4.12
C LEU A 181 2.38 16.17 3.84
N SER A 182 2.10 14.93 4.26
CA SER A 182 0.81 14.26 4.00
C SER A 182 0.27 13.57 5.25
N PRO A 183 -0.25 14.32 6.24
CA PRO A 183 -0.77 13.74 7.48
C PRO A 183 -2.00 12.86 7.23
N ASN A 184 -2.77 13.16 6.17
CA ASN A 184 -4.06 12.53 5.86
C ASN A 184 -3.99 11.75 4.53
N SER A 185 -2.84 11.10 4.29
CA SER A 185 -2.59 10.42 3.01
C SER A 185 -3.59 9.30 2.75
N CYS A 186 -4.07 9.22 1.51
CA CYS A 186 -4.84 8.08 1.00
C CYS A 186 -3.96 6.90 0.57
N MET A 187 -2.65 6.96 0.83
CA MET A 187 -1.70 5.90 0.51
C MET A 187 -1.28 5.14 1.77
N ILE A 188 -0.87 3.89 1.58
CA ILE A 188 -0.15 3.10 2.58
C ILE A 188 1.16 2.57 1.97
N SER A 189 2.25 2.69 2.71
CA SER A 189 3.54 2.08 2.34
C SER A 189 3.53 0.57 2.52
N THR A 190 4.00 -0.14 1.50
CA THR A 190 4.36 -1.56 1.55
C THR A 190 5.75 -1.73 0.95
N SER A 191 6.41 -2.87 1.19
CA SER A 191 7.71 -3.19 0.61
C SER A 191 7.69 -4.56 -0.05
N GLU A 192 8.47 -4.71 -1.12
CA GLU A 192 8.78 -6.02 -1.71
C GLU A 192 9.83 -6.79 -0.87
N ASP A 193 10.42 -6.16 0.15
CA ASP A 193 11.46 -6.72 1.01
C ASP A 193 10.96 -6.91 2.45
N ILE A 194 10.87 -8.17 2.88
CA ILE A 194 10.44 -8.51 4.24
C ILE A 194 11.33 -7.87 5.30
N ASN A 195 12.65 -7.75 5.06
CA ASN A 195 13.57 -7.18 6.03
C ASN A 195 13.34 -5.68 6.21
N VAL A 196 12.89 -5.00 5.15
CA VAL A 196 12.48 -3.59 5.24
C VAL A 196 11.21 -3.48 6.07
N ALA A 197 10.17 -4.27 5.77
CA ALA A 197 8.94 -4.27 6.56
C ALA A 197 9.19 -4.57 8.04
N GLN A 198 10.13 -5.47 8.35
CA GLN A 198 10.54 -5.76 9.72
C GLN A 198 11.26 -4.60 10.42
N LYS A 199 11.86 -3.65 9.72
CA LYS A 199 12.42 -2.43 10.34
C LYS A 199 11.35 -1.41 10.71
N PHE A 200 10.19 -1.48 10.04
CA PHE A 200 9.07 -0.57 10.25
C PHE A 200 7.97 -1.16 11.13
N LYS A 201 8.03 -2.46 11.45
CA LYS A 201 7.08 -3.10 12.36
C LYS A 201 7.24 -2.53 13.76
N ASN A 202 6.11 -2.38 14.44
CA ASN A 202 6.09 -2.37 15.90
C ASN A 202 5.61 -3.74 16.37
N ASP A 203 4.41 -4.12 15.93
CA ASP A 203 3.69 -5.25 16.52
C ASP A 203 3.57 -6.44 15.55
N SER A 204 3.40 -6.16 14.25
CA SER A 204 3.16 -7.18 13.24
C SER A 204 3.69 -6.82 11.85
N VAL A 205 3.90 -7.87 11.05
CA VAL A 205 4.13 -7.74 9.61
C VAL A 205 2.99 -8.44 8.88
N ILE A 206 2.24 -7.67 8.10
CA ILE A 206 1.21 -8.18 7.21
C ILE A 206 1.88 -8.69 5.93
N VAL A 207 1.49 -9.87 5.48
CA VAL A 207 1.91 -10.46 4.20
C VAL A 207 0.73 -10.42 3.25
N SER A 208 0.88 -9.70 2.15
CA SER A 208 -0.13 -9.53 1.11
C SER A 208 0.47 -9.72 -0.28
N TRP A 209 -0.34 -9.56 -1.33
CA TRP A 209 0.17 -9.54 -2.69
C TRP A 209 -0.63 -8.61 -3.61
N LEU A 210 -0.02 -8.26 -4.74
CA LEU A 210 -0.66 -7.64 -5.88
C LEU A 210 -0.82 -8.69 -6.98
N PRO A 211 -2.03 -8.94 -7.48
CA PRO A 211 -2.19 -9.72 -8.71
C PRO A 211 -1.51 -8.99 -9.86
N GLN A 212 -0.84 -9.72 -10.75
CA GLN A 212 -0.38 -9.12 -12.00
C GLN A 212 -1.60 -8.77 -12.87
N LYS A 213 -1.54 -7.64 -13.59
CA LYS A 213 -2.64 -7.16 -14.44
C LYS A 213 -3.04 -8.22 -15.46
N GLU A 214 -4.14 -8.94 -15.23
CA GLU A 214 -4.80 -9.68 -16.30
C GLU A 214 -5.84 -8.78 -16.97
N ARG A 215 -5.80 -8.72 -18.31
CA ARG A 215 -6.81 -8.05 -19.15
C ARG A 215 -7.01 -6.55 -18.89
N GLY A 216 -5.96 -5.84 -18.45
CA GLY A 216 -5.98 -4.39 -18.28
C GLY A 216 -6.79 -3.87 -17.07
N ARG A 217 -7.44 -4.74 -16.29
CA ARG A 217 -8.15 -4.36 -15.07
C ARG A 217 -7.21 -4.42 -13.88
N GLN A 218 -6.89 -3.25 -13.33
CA GLN A 218 -6.09 -3.14 -12.12
C GLN A 218 -7.03 -3.06 -10.90
N LEU A 219 -7.22 -4.20 -10.23
CA LEU A 219 -8.08 -4.32 -9.05
C LEU A 219 -7.53 -3.53 -7.85
N ILE A 220 -6.20 -3.54 -7.68
CA ILE A 220 -5.51 -2.78 -6.63
C ILE A 220 -4.71 -1.64 -7.26
N LYS A 221 -5.05 -0.40 -6.89
CA LYS A 221 -4.31 0.79 -7.31
C LYS A 221 -3.06 0.98 -6.45
N PHE A 222 -1.92 1.11 -7.12
CA PHE A 222 -0.64 1.30 -6.48
C PHE A 222 0.29 2.14 -7.34
N ASN A 223 1.28 2.76 -6.69
CA ASN A 223 2.43 3.35 -7.34
C ASN A 223 3.73 2.70 -6.86
N ASN A 224 4.62 2.32 -7.78
CA ASN A 224 5.96 1.86 -7.43
C ASN A 224 6.91 3.06 -7.49
N ILE A 225 7.34 3.54 -6.33
CA ILE A 225 8.14 4.76 -6.20
C ILE A 225 9.52 4.60 -6.84
N ASN A 226 9.96 3.37 -7.12
CA ASN A 226 11.28 3.10 -7.71
C ASN A 226 11.26 3.00 -9.23
N LYS A 227 10.14 3.33 -9.88
CA LYS A 227 10.01 3.27 -11.35
C LYS A 227 9.79 4.66 -11.92
N VAL A 228 10.55 4.96 -12.97
CA VAL A 228 10.37 6.16 -13.78
C VAL A 228 9.00 6.13 -14.44
N ASP A 229 8.28 7.23 -14.34
CA ASP A 229 6.95 7.33 -14.91
C ASP A 229 6.96 7.89 -16.34
N SER A 230 6.64 7.02 -17.29
CA SER A 230 6.61 7.37 -18.72
C SER A 230 5.54 8.40 -19.08
N LEU A 231 4.39 8.42 -18.39
CA LEU A 231 3.34 9.40 -18.64
C LEU A 231 3.81 10.78 -18.23
N ILE A 232 4.33 10.91 -16.99
CA ILE A 232 4.85 12.18 -16.45
C ILE A 232 5.91 12.77 -17.36
N LYS A 233 6.87 11.93 -17.77
CA LYS A 233 7.93 12.33 -18.71
C LYS A 233 7.39 12.77 -20.06
N ARG A 234 6.44 12.02 -20.63
CA ARG A 234 5.83 12.31 -21.95
C ARG A 234 5.10 13.66 -21.97
N ILE A 235 4.40 14.01 -20.90
CA ILE A 235 3.65 15.29 -20.82
C ILE A 235 4.54 16.46 -20.36
N GLY A 236 5.84 16.22 -20.18
CA GLY A 236 6.83 17.23 -19.81
C GLY A 236 6.68 17.75 -18.38
N LEU A 237 6.00 17.01 -17.50
CA LEU A 237 5.97 17.34 -16.08
C LEU A 237 7.25 16.81 -15.38
N PRO A 238 7.67 17.40 -14.24
CA PRO A 238 8.85 16.95 -13.53
C PRO A 238 8.71 15.51 -13.03
N TYR A 239 9.59 14.63 -13.47
CA TYR A 239 9.67 13.24 -13.06
C TYR A 239 10.92 13.01 -12.20
N TYR A 240 10.98 11.87 -11.50
CA TYR A 240 12.17 11.43 -10.79
C TYR A 240 12.66 10.09 -11.34
N ASP A 241 13.98 9.93 -11.42
CA ASP A 241 14.68 8.71 -11.81
C ASP A 241 15.07 7.86 -10.61
N ILE A 242 15.41 8.52 -9.49
CA ILE A 242 15.82 7.88 -8.24
C ILE A 242 14.87 8.33 -7.15
N SER A 243 14.26 7.39 -6.45
CA SER A 243 13.36 7.65 -5.32
C SER A 243 14.12 8.11 -4.06
N PRO A 244 13.44 8.77 -3.11
CA PRO A 244 14.05 9.17 -1.84
C PRO A 244 14.60 8.00 -1.01
N TYR A 245 13.94 6.84 -1.05
CA TYR A 245 14.31 5.66 -0.25
C TYR A 245 14.35 4.39 -1.12
N LYS A 246 15.27 4.36 -2.10
CA LYS A 246 15.37 3.28 -3.09
C LYS A 246 15.52 1.90 -2.47
N GLU A 247 16.29 1.80 -1.40
CA GLU A 247 16.56 0.57 -0.66
C GLU A 247 15.31 -0.02 0.00
N GLN A 248 14.28 0.78 0.25
CA GLN A 248 13.04 0.32 0.88
C GLN A 248 12.15 -0.48 -0.08
N LYS A 249 12.44 -0.45 -1.38
CA LYS A 249 11.62 -1.13 -2.41
C LYS A 249 10.13 -0.86 -2.22
N GLU A 250 9.80 0.40 -1.95
CA GLU A 250 8.45 0.81 -1.57
C GLU A 250 7.47 0.71 -2.74
N ILE A 251 6.30 0.14 -2.44
CA ILE A 251 5.09 0.21 -3.25
C ILE A 251 4.00 0.87 -2.41
N CYS A 252 3.50 2.01 -2.87
CA CYS A 252 2.41 2.75 -2.22
C CYS A 252 1.08 2.21 -2.72
N ILE A 253 0.28 1.62 -1.83
CA ILE A 253 -1.08 1.16 -2.15
C ILE A 253 -2.06 2.28 -1.86
N LYS A 254 -2.94 2.58 -2.81
CA LYS A 254 -4.00 3.57 -2.65
C LYS A 254 -5.17 2.97 -1.88
N GLY A 255 -5.77 3.76 -1.00
CA GLY A 255 -6.91 3.41 -0.16
C GLY A 255 -6.53 2.55 1.04
N GLY A 256 -6.00 1.35 0.80
CA GLY A 256 -5.67 0.37 1.84
C GLY A 256 -5.36 -1.03 1.28
N LEU A 257 -4.93 -1.94 2.16
CA LEU A 257 -4.82 -3.36 1.85
C LEU A 257 -6.21 -4.00 1.94
N LEU A 258 -6.70 -4.52 0.83
CA LEU A 258 -7.95 -5.28 0.81
C LEU A 258 -7.74 -6.66 1.46
N PRO A 259 -8.67 -7.13 2.32
CA PRO A 259 -8.49 -8.39 3.05
C PRO A 259 -8.42 -9.62 2.13
N HIS A 260 -9.07 -9.54 0.96
CA HIS A 260 -9.02 -10.53 -0.12
C HIS A 260 -7.60 -10.84 -0.60
N TYR A 261 -6.64 -9.94 -0.38
CA TYR A 261 -5.25 -10.09 -0.82
C TYR A 261 -4.26 -10.15 0.35
N ILE A 262 -4.72 -10.56 1.54
CA ILE A 262 -3.89 -10.77 2.73
C ILE A 262 -3.79 -12.27 3.03
N ILE A 263 -2.56 -12.79 3.05
CA ILE A 263 -2.28 -14.19 3.44
C ILE A 263 -2.42 -14.35 4.95
N GLY A 264 -1.93 -13.36 5.69
CA GLY A 264 -1.89 -13.37 7.14
C GLY A 264 -0.97 -12.29 7.69
N TYR A 265 -0.72 -12.36 9.00
CA TYR A 265 0.20 -11.45 9.67
C TYR A 265 1.05 -12.17 10.71
N SER A 266 2.29 -11.74 10.90
CA SER A 266 3.16 -12.26 11.94
C SER A 266 2.98 -11.52 13.26
N ILE A 267 3.09 -12.23 14.38
CA ILE A 267 3.23 -11.67 15.72
C ILE A 267 4.62 -12.07 16.22
N GLU A 268 5.53 -11.11 16.30
CA GLU A 268 6.94 -11.39 16.59
C GLU A 268 7.17 -11.94 17.99
N GLU A 269 6.58 -11.30 19.01
CA GLU A 269 6.71 -11.74 20.42
C GLU A 269 6.32 -13.20 20.60
N LYS A 270 5.30 -13.65 19.87
CA LYS A 270 4.78 -15.02 19.92
C LYS A 270 5.43 -15.95 18.90
N LYS A 271 6.39 -15.48 18.09
CA LYS A 271 6.98 -16.18 16.93
C LYS A 271 5.92 -16.92 16.11
N SER A 272 4.80 -16.26 15.87
CA SER A 272 3.60 -16.86 15.27
C SER A 272 3.22 -16.15 13.98
N PHE A 273 2.60 -16.87 13.06
CA PHE A 273 1.95 -16.32 11.88
C PHE A 273 0.48 -16.69 11.90
N ILE A 274 -0.40 -15.68 11.98
CA ILE A 274 -1.83 -15.87 11.96
C ILE A 274 -2.28 -15.89 10.50
N VAL A 275 -2.74 -17.05 10.05
CA VAL A 275 -3.20 -17.26 8.68
C VAL A 275 -4.61 -16.70 8.53
N ASN A 276 -4.90 -16.10 7.38
CA ASN A 276 -6.24 -15.67 7.02
C ASN A 276 -7.20 -16.89 7.05
N PRO A 277 -8.25 -16.90 7.90
CA PRO A 277 -9.12 -18.04 8.06
C PRO A 277 -9.93 -18.33 6.79
N TYR A 278 -10.24 -17.30 5.98
CA TYR A 278 -10.93 -17.48 4.70
C TYR A 278 -10.06 -18.23 3.70
N LEU A 279 -8.74 -17.98 3.70
CA LEU A 279 -7.79 -18.76 2.91
C LEU A 279 -7.75 -20.22 3.39
N LEU A 280 -7.71 -20.47 4.70
CA LEU A 280 -7.71 -21.82 5.25
C LEU A 280 -8.97 -22.60 4.84
N THR A 281 -10.14 -21.96 4.93
CA THR A 281 -11.42 -22.55 4.49
C THR A 281 -11.35 -22.98 3.02
N GLU A 282 -10.85 -22.11 2.14
CA GLU A 282 -10.76 -22.39 0.70
C GLU A 282 -9.80 -23.52 0.32
N ILE A 283 -8.79 -23.83 1.14
CA ILE A 283 -7.77 -24.85 0.83
C ILE A 283 -7.89 -26.12 1.66
N SER A 284 -8.64 -26.10 2.77
CA SER A 284 -8.63 -27.17 3.80
C SER A 284 -8.98 -28.57 3.30
N SER A 285 -9.84 -28.68 2.29
CA SER A 285 -10.34 -29.95 1.75
C SER A 285 -9.77 -30.31 0.38
N LEU A 286 -8.82 -29.55 -0.14
CA LEU A 286 -8.30 -29.75 -1.49
C LEU A 286 -7.22 -30.83 -1.55
N SER A 287 -7.29 -31.64 -2.58
CA SER A 287 -6.17 -32.49 -3.02
C SER A 287 -5.04 -31.66 -3.64
N GLU A 288 -3.88 -32.29 -3.85
CA GLU A 288 -2.72 -31.65 -4.47
C GLU A 288 -2.96 -31.20 -5.92
N PHE A 289 -3.86 -31.84 -6.66
CA PHE A 289 -4.23 -31.38 -8.00
C PHE A 289 -5.19 -30.18 -7.96
N GLU A 290 -6.14 -30.19 -7.04
CA GLU A 290 -7.12 -29.10 -6.90
C GLU A 290 -6.49 -27.81 -6.37
N ILE A 291 -5.51 -27.92 -5.46
CA ILE A 291 -4.83 -26.75 -4.89
C ILE A 291 -4.09 -25.94 -5.95
N GLU A 292 -3.52 -26.58 -6.99
CA GLU A 292 -2.81 -25.85 -8.05
C GLU A 292 -3.75 -24.93 -8.83
N ASN A 293 -4.92 -25.44 -9.24
CA ASN A 293 -5.93 -24.65 -9.93
C ASN A 293 -6.54 -23.58 -9.01
N LYS A 294 -6.77 -23.93 -7.75
CA LYS A 294 -7.30 -22.99 -6.76
C LYS A 294 -6.37 -21.81 -6.52
N ILE A 295 -5.06 -22.06 -6.43
CA ILE A 295 -4.04 -21.00 -6.23
C ILE A 295 -4.05 -19.98 -7.35
N LYS A 296 -4.24 -20.40 -8.61
CA LYS A 296 -4.32 -19.47 -9.75
C LYS A 296 -5.49 -18.51 -9.58
N SER A 297 -6.67 -19.02 -9.22
CA SER A 297 -7.84 -18.20 -8.94
C SER A 297 -7.63 -17.30 -7.73
N ILE A 298 -7.13 -17.82 -6.59
CA ILE A 298 -6.85 -16.99 -5.40
C ILE A 298 -5.86 -15.87 -5.73
N ILE A 299 -4.79 -16.15 -6.48
CA ILE A 299 -3.79 -15.14 -6.83
C ILE A 299 -4.41 -14.02 -7.66
N ASN A 300 -5.24 -14.37 -8.65
CA ASN A 300 -5.81 -13.42 -9.62
C ASN A 300 -7.03 -12.67 -9.05
N ASP A 301 -7.95 -13.39 -8.44
CA ASP A 301 -9.27 -12.91 -8.02
C ASP A 301 -9.32 -12.51 -6.54
N GLY A 302 -8.37 -13.01 -5.74
CA GLY A 302 -8.35 -12.84 -4.29
C GLY A 302 -9.07 -13.98 -3.54
N ILE A 303 -8.94 -13.97 -2.22
CA ILE A 303 -9.67 -14.85 -1.29
C ILE A 303 -11.12 -14.36 -1.22
N SER A 304 -12.09 -15.27 -1.33
CA SER A 304 -13.51 -15.00 -1.18
C SER A 304 -13.85 -14.71 0.28
N ILE A 305 -14.42 -13.53 0.53
CA ILE A 305 -14.78 -13.06 1.85
C ILE A 305 -16.20 -12.51 1.80
N ASP A 306 -17.11 -13.12 2.58
CA ASP A 306 -18.44 -12.56 2.80
C ASP A 306 -18.33 -11.32 3.70
N GLN A 307 -18.49 -10.15 3.09
CA GLN A 307 -18.43 -8.85 3.75
C GLN A 307 -19.82 -8.28 4.11
N THR A 308 -20.87 -9.11 4.22
CA THR A 308 -22.21 -8.67 4.65
C THR A 308 -22.21 -7.93 5.99
N LYS A 309 -21.27 -8.26 6.90
CA LYS A 309 -21.09 -7.62 8.22
C LYS A 309 -20.04 -6.50 8.23
N PHE A 310 -19.62 -5.99 7.06
CA PHE A 310 -18.54 -5.00 6.97
C PHE A 310 -18.83 -3.75 7.80
N ASN A 311 -20.03 -3.16 7.67
CA ASN A 311 -20.39 -1.94 8.39
C ASN A 311 -20.46 -2.16 9.91
N ASP A 312 -20.97 -3.31 10.34
CA ASP A 312 -21.02 -3.69 11.75
C ASP A 312 -19.62 -3.79 12.36
N GLU A 313 -18.65 -4.31 11.59
CA GLU A 313 -17.27 -4.38 12.02
C GLU A 313 -16.55 -3.04 11.95
N LEU A 314 -16.81 -2.25 10.91
CA LEU A 314 -16.23 -0.92 10.75
C LEU A 314 -16.59 -0.01 11.94
N ALA A 315 -17.86 -0.04 12.39
CA ALA A 315 -18.35 0.73 13.53
C ALA A 315 -17.61 0.41 14.84
N LYS A 316 -16.98 -0.77 14.95
CA LYS A 316 -16.20 -1.22 16.11
C LYS A 316 -14.72 -0.83 16.02
N THR A 317 -14.33 -0.02 15.04
CA THR A 317 -12.95 0.46 14.83
C THR A 317 -12.85 1.99 15.01
N LYS A 318 -11.67 2.55 14.76
CA LYS A 318 -11.43 3.99 14.59
C LYS A 318 -11.53 4.43 13.14
N TYR A 319 -11.86 3.53 12.22
CA TYR A 319 -12.11 3.90 10.83
C TYR A 319 -13.51 4.50 10.70
N LYS A 320 -13.66 5.53 9.85
CA LYS A 320 -14.92 6.22 9.56
C LYS A 320 -15.53 5.83 8.22
N GLY A 321 -14.84 5.02 7.41
CA GLY A 321 -15.26 4.68 6.06
C GLY A 321 -14.32 3.69 5.38
N GLY A 322 -14.56 3.44 4.11
CA GLY A 322 -13.72 2.62 3.25
C GLY A 322 -13.67 3.15 1.83
N PHE A 323 -13.31 2.27 0.90
CA PHE A 323 -13.34 2.57 -0.52
C PHE A 323 -13.93 1.40 -1.29
N ILE A 324 -14.53 1.74 -2.42
CA ILE A 324 -15.03 0.78 -3.41
C ILE A 324 -14.28 0.97 -4.72
N ASN A 325 -14.08 -0.12 -5.45
CA ASN A 325 -13.55 -0.09 -6.80
C ASN A 325 -14.68 -0.38 -7.78
N ILE A 326 -15.05 0.62 -8.58
CA ILE A 326 -16.04 0.50 -9.67
C ILE A 326 -15.30 0.75 -10.98
N ASP A 327 -15.30 -0.24 -11.87
CA ASP A 327 -14.67 -0.18 -13.20
C ASP A 327 -13.20 0.30 -13.19
N GLY A 328 -12.46 -0.06 -12.15
CA GLY A 328 -11.06 0.33 -12.00
C GLY A 328 -10.87 1.75 -11.48
N PHE A 329 -11.89 2.38 -10.90
CA PHE A 329 -11.81 3.66 -10.20
C PHE A 329 -12.19 3.50 -8.74
N TYR A 330 -11.43 4.16 -7.86
CA TYR A 330 -11.68 4.12 -6.42
C TYR A 330 -12.59 5.27 -6.03
N TYR A 331 -13.56 5.01 -5.16
CA TYR A 331 -14.46 6.01 -4.58
C TYR A 331 -14.50 5.82 -3.06
N ASP A 332 -14.68 6.91 -2.32
CA ASP A 332 -14.92 6.83 -0.88
C ASP A 332 -16.30 6.21 -0.63
N ALA A 333 -16.38 5.35 0.38
CA ALA A 333 -17.57 4.57 0.73
C ALA A 333 -17.90 4.66 2.23
#